data_AF-A0A328DYE0-F1
#
_entry.id   AF-A0A328DYE0-F1
#
_cell.length_a   1.000
_cell.length_b   1.000
_cell.length_c   1.000
_cell.angle_alpha   90.00
_cell.angle_beta   90.00
_cell.angle_gamma   90.00
#
_symmetry.space_group_name_H-M   'P 1'
#
loop_
_entity.id
_entity.type
_entity.pdbx_description
1 polymer ?
#
loop_
_entity_poly.entity_id
_entity_poly.type
_entity_poly.pdbx_seq_one_letter_code
_entity_poly.pdbx_strand_id
1 'polypeptide(L)'
;MREILHIQGGQCGNQIGSKFWEVVCAEHGIDSTGRYQGDSDLQLERVNVYYNEASCGRFVPRAVLMDLEPGTMDSVRSGPYGQIFRPDNFVFGQSGAGNNWAKGHYTEGAELIDSVLDVVRKEAENSNCLQGTRIYMNSWFQVCHSLGGGTGSGMGTLLISKIREEYPDRMMLTFSVFPSPKVSDTVVEPYNATLSVHQLVENADECMVLDNEALYDICFRTLKLTTPSLFRGKVSTKEVDEQMMNVQNKNSSYFVEWIPNNVKSSVCDIPPTGLKMAATFIGNSTSIQEMFRRVSEQFTAMFRRKAFLHWYTGEGMDEMEFTEAESNMNDLVAEYQQYQDATADEEYEEEGDYQEES
;
A
#
# COMPACT_ATOMS: atom_id res chain seq x y z
N MET A 1 13.04 1.91 18.59
CA MET A 1 11.78 2.55 18.17
C MET A 1 11.67 2.40 16.66
N ARG A 2 10.47 2.16 16.13
CA ARG A 2 10.22 2.06 14.68
C ARG A 2 9.59 3.35 14.21
N GLU A 3 10.08 3.91 13.12
CA GLU A 3 9.56 5.15 12.56
C GLU A 3 9.17 4.87 11.11
N ILE A 4 8.05 5.42 10.65
CA ILE A 4 7.48 5.13 9.34
C ILE A 4 7.46 6.42 8.54
N LEU A 5 8.12 6.41 7.38
CA LEU A 5 7.98 7.47 6.40
C LEU A 5 6.79 7.13 5.50
N HIS A 6 5.74 7.94 5.59
CA HIS A 6 4.59 7.82 4.73
C HIS A 6 4.82 8.61 3.44
N ILE A 7 4.54 8.01 2.29
CA ILE A 7 4.65 8.63 0.99
C ILE A 7 3.31 8.46 0.29
N GLN A 8 2.73 9.54 -0.21
CA GLN A 8 1.47 9.51 -0.96
C GLN A 8 1.69 10.06 -2.37
N GLY A 9 1.33 9.25 -3.36
CA GLY A 9 1.61 9.50 -4.78
C GLY A 9 0.36 9.59 -5.64
N GLY A 10 0.29 10.67 -6.43
CA GLY A 10 -0.80 10.93 -7.39
C GLY A 10 -2.14 11.26 -6.73
N GLN A 11 -3.16 11.54 -7.54
CA GLN A 11 -4.46 12.00 -7.06
C GLN A 11 -5.12 11.05 -6.04
N CYS A 12 -5.21 9.75 -6.37
CA CYS A 12 -5.84 8.75 -5.50
C CYS A 12 -5.05 8.56 -4.19
N GLY A 13 -3.72 8.41 -4.30
CA GLY A 13 -2.85 8.24 -3.14
C GLY A 13 -2.91 9.41 -2.17
N ASN A 14 -2.92 10.65 -2.69
CA ASN A 14 -3.04 11.85 -1.87
C ASN A 14 -4.42 11.98 -1.18
N GLN A 15 -5.51 11.57 -1.83
CA GLN A 15 -6.84 11.58 -1.20
C GLN A 15 -6.95 10.57 -0.05
N ILE A 16 -6.50 9.33 -0.29
CA ILE A 16 -6.50 8.27 0.73
C ILE A 16 -5.54 8.63 1.86
N GLY A 17 -4.34 9.10 1.53
CA GLY A 17 -3.34 9.57 2.50
C GLY A 17 -3.87 10.72 3.36
N SER A 18 -4.53 11.72 2.76
CA SER A 18 -5.17 12.80 3.52
C SER A 18 -6.23 12.28 4.50
N LYS A 19 -7.04 11.31 4.07
CA LYS A 19 -8.04 10.69 4.96
C LYS A 19 -7.42 9.82 6.04
N PHE A 20 -6.34 9.11 5.72
CA PHE A 20 -5.54 8.37 6.70
C PHE A 20 -5.04 9.31 7.80
N TRP A 21 -4.42 10.44 7.43
CA TRP A 21 -3.92 11.42 8.39
C TRP A 21 -5.04 12.08 9.22
N GLU A 22 -6.20 12.36 8.63
CA GLU A 22 -7.38 12.84 9.37
C GLU A 22 -7.80 11.87 10.49
N VAL A 23 -7.88 10.57 10.18
CA VAL A 23 -8.29 9.53 11.13
C VAL A 23 -7.22 9.33 12.20
N VAL A 24 -5.95 9.22 11.80
CA VAL A 24 -4.83 9.03 12.73
C VAL A 24 -4.64 10.24 13.65
N CYS A 25 -4.78 11.47 13.14
CA CYS A 25 -4.75 12.68 13.98
C CYS A 25 -5.87 12.65 15.03
N ALA A 26 -7.08 12.26 14.62
CA ALA A 26 -8.21 12.14 15.54
C ALA A 26 -7.99 11.06 16.60
N GLU A 27 -7.42 9.89 16.24
CA GLU A 27 -7.12 8.82 17.21
C GLU A 27 -6.04 9.22 18.22
N HIS A 28 -5.02 9.96 17.78
CA HIS A 28 -3.94 10.47 18.64
C HIS A 28 -4.29 11.79 19.34
N GLY A 29 -5.49 12.36 19.13
CA GLY A 29 -5.89 13.62 19.75
C GLY A 29 -5.05 14.82 19.30
N ILE A 30 -4.53 14.80 18.07
CA ILE A 30 -3.74 15.90 17.48
C ILE A 30 -4.67 16.78 16.66
N ASP A 31 -4.67 18.09 16.94
CA ASP A 31 -5.49 19.05 16.21
C ASP A 31 -4.87 19.44 14.84
N SER A 32 -5.60 20.22 14.04
CA SER A 32 -5.13 20.70 12.74
C SER A 32 -3.90 21.62 12.81
N THR A 33 -3.57 22.14 13.99
CA THR A 33 -2.35 22.92 14.24
C THR A 33 -1.17 22.03 14.63
N GLY A 34 -1.37 20.72 14.80
CA GLY A 34 -0.37 19.77 15.25
C GLY A 34 -0.15 19.77 16.77
N ARG A 35 -1.05 20.36 17.57
CA ARG A 35 -0.96 20.32 19.03
C ARG A 35 -1.77 19.15 19.58
N TYR A 36 -1.23 18.51 20.60
CA TYR A 36 -1.94 17.46 21.32
C TYR A 36 -3.01 18.06 22.24
N GLN A 37 -4.25 17.60 22.07
CA GLN A 37 -5.41 17.90 22.90
C GLN A 37 -6.10 16.62 23.41
N GLY A 38 -5.40 15.49 23.35
CA GLY A 38 -5.92 14.20 23.80
C GLY A 38 -6.06 14.10 25.32
N ASP A 39 -6.71 13.02 25.74
CA ASP A 39 -7.09 12.73 27.12
C ASP A 39 -6.40 11.49 27.71
N SER A 40 -5.58 10.79 26.91
CA SER A 40 -4.95 9.52 27.27
C SER A 40 -3.46 9.49 26.94
N ASP A 41 -2.63 9.19 27.94
CA ASP A 41 -1.17 9.06 27.78
C ASP A 41 -0.77 8.00 26.75
N LEU A 42 -1.62 6.98 26.54
CA LEU A 42 -1.40 5.93 25.52
C LEU A 42 -1.37 6.49 24.09
N GLN A 43 -2.02 7.63 23.84
CA GLN A 43 -1.99 8.29 22.54
C GLN A 43 -0.60 8.86 22.22
N LEU A 44 0.19 9.21 23.25
CA LEU A 44 1.53 9.77 23.07
C LEU A 44 2.63 8.71 23.09
N GLU A 45 2.39 7.53 23.68
CA GLU A 45 3.42 6.50 23.89
C GLU A 45 4.15 6.08 22.60
N ARG A 46 3.44 6.04 21.46
CA ARG A 46 3.99 5.65 20.15
C ARG A 46 3.72 6.68 19.05
N VAL A 47 3.50 7.95 19.42
CA VAL A 47 3.23 9.02 18.45
C VAL A 47 4.40 9.24 17.48
N ASN A 48 5.62 9.00 17.96
CA ASN A 48 6.86 9.16 17.19
C ASN A 48 7.01 8.17 16.03
N VAL A 49 6.14 7.15 15.93
CA VAL A 49 6.11 6.23 14.79
C VAL A 49 5.76 6.98 13.51
N TYR A 50 4.77 7.88 13.57
CA TYR A 50 4.23 8.60 12.41
C TYR A 50 4.48 10.11 12.45
N TYR A 51 4.80 10.68 13.62
CA TYR A 51 4.96 12.11 13.78
C TYR A 51 6.38 12.47 14.20
N ASN A 52 6.89 13.56 13.64
CA ASN A 52 8.07 14.26 14.14
C ASN A 52 7.63 15.27 15.21
N GLU A 53 8.29 15.26 16.37
CA GLU A 53 8.10 16.28 17.39
C GLU A 53 8.93 17.53 17.03
N ALA A 54 8.23 18.60 16.64
CA ALA A 54 8.84 19.90 16.37
C ALA A 54 8.90 20.76 17.63
N SER A 55 9.73 21.81 17.57
CA SER A 55 9.80 22.83 18.62
C SER A 55 8.41 23.36 18.98
N CYS A 56 8.18 23.60 20.27
CA CYS A 56 6.91 24.08 20.85
C CYS A 56 5.83 23.00 21.03
N GLY A 57 6.20 21.71 21.08
CA GLY A 57 5.25 20.61 21.33
C GLY A 57 4.26 20.39 20.18
N ARG A 58 4.71 20.67 18.94
CA ARG A 58 3.92 20.47 17.72
C ARG A 58 4.33 19.16 17.07
N PHE A 59 3.37 18.27 16.84
CA PHE A 59 3.54 17.05 16.08
C PHE A 59 3.28 17.31 14.60
N VAL A 60 4.26 16.95 13.76
CA VAL A 60 4.21 17.11 12.31
C VAL A 60 4.26 15.72 11.67
N PRO A 61 3.28 15.33 10.84
CA PRO A 61 3.31 14.06 10.13
C PRO A 61 4.60 13.87 9.34
N ARG A 62 5.17 12.68 9.46
CA ARG A 62 6.27 12.23 8.61
C ARG A 62 5.70 11.72 7.28
N ALA A 63 5.26 12.67 6.47
CA ALA A 63 4.65 12.43 5.18
C ALA A 63 5.40 13.18 4.07
N VAL A 64 5.55 12.53 2.92
CA VAL A 64 5.97 13.12 1.65
C VAL A 64 4.80 13.03 0.67
N LEU A 65 4.45 14.17 0.08
CA LEU A 65 3.32 14.28 -0.84
C LEU A 65 3.88 14.56 -2.22
N MET A 66 3.60 13.66 -3.16
CA MET A 66 4.02 13.83 -4.55
C MET A 66 2.85 13.75 -5.53
N ASP A 67 2.83 14.63 -6.52
CA ASP A 67 1.96 14.53 -7.68
C ASP A 67 2.55 15.30 -8.85
N LEU A 68 2.32 14.83 -10.07
CA LEU A 68 2.70 15.54 -11.29
C LEU A 68 1.74 16.71 -11.56
N GLU A 69 0.54 16.68 -10.96
CA GLU A 69 -0.46 17.73 -11.08
C GLU A 69 -0.49 18.66 -9.85
N PRO A 70 -0.43 19.99 -10.03
CA PRO A 70 -0.47 20.93 -8.92
C PRO A 70 -1.83 21.00 -8.22
N GLY A 71 -2.93 20.72 -8.95
CA GLY A 71 -4.30 20.87 -8.42
C GLY A 71 -4.63 19.94 -7.24
N THR A 72 -4.00 18.76 -7.19
CA THR A 72 -4.15 17.85 -6.04
C THR A 72 -3.60 18.47 -4.77
N MET A 73 -2.47 19.21 -4.85
CA MET A 73 -1.82 19.80 -3.69
C MET A 73 -2.66 20.91 -3.06
N ASP A 74 -3.31 21.74 -3.88
CA ASP A 74 -4.23 22.77 -3.40
C ASP A 74 -5.44 22.16 -2.68
N SER A 75 -5.92 21.02 -3.19
CA SER A 75 -7.01 20.27 -2.57
C SER A 75 -6.60 19.69 -1.21
N VAL A 76 -5.38 19.15 -1.08
CA VAL A 76 -4.87 18.65 0.20
C VAL A 76 -4.63 19.79 1.20
N ARG A 77 -4.03 20.92 0.77
CA ARG A 77 -3.77 22.08 1.64
C ARG A 77 -5.04 22.75 2.15
N SER A 78 -6.09 22.76 1.34
CA SER A 78 -7.42 23.28 1.73
C SER A 78 -8.23 22.32 2.58
N GLY A 79 -7.78 21.07 2.71
CA GLY A 79 -8.37 20.07 3.60
C GLY A 79 -8.24 20.44 5.09
N PRO A 80 -9.01 19.76 5.96
CA PRO A 80 -9.10 20.09 7.38
C PRO A 80 -7.77 20.01 8.13
N TYR A 81 -6.89 19.09 7.73
CA TYR A 81 -5.54 18.91 8.29
C TYR A 81 -4.44 19.33 7.32
N GLY A 82 -4.76 20.01 6.21
CA GLY A 82 -3.77 20.36 5.18
C GLY A 82 -2.58 21.19 5.69
N GLN A 83 -2.77 21.96 6.76
CA GLN A 83 -1.76 22.85 7.35
C GLN A 83 -0.82 22.16 8.34
N ILE A 84 -1.06 20.88 8.66
CA ILE A 84 -0.21 20.11 9.56
C ILE A 84 1.07 19.62 8.86
N PHE A 85 0.98 19.40 7.54
CA PHE A 85 2.09 18.90 6.73
C PHE A 85 3.18 19.96 6.58
N ARG A 86 4.43 19.51 6.53
CA ARG A 86 5.57 20.39 6.28
C ARG A 86 5.50 20.93 4.83
N PRO A 87 5.51 22.25 4.60
CA PRO A 87 5.45 22.82 3.24
C PRO A 87 6.55 22.32 2.31
N ASP A 88 7.75 22.06 2.85
CA ASP A 88 8.90 21.52 2.12
C ASP A 88 8.69 20.08 1.61
N ASN A 89 7.72 19.34 2.17
CA ASN A 89 7.48 17.94 1.82
C ASN A 89 6.44 17.79 0.69
N PHE A 90 5.97 18.90 0.12
CA PHE A 90 5.11 18.92 -1.05
C PHE A 90 5.99 19.04 -2.30
N VAL A 91 6.09 17.95 -3.04
CA VAL A 91 6.82 17.91 -4.32
C VAL A 91 5.81 17.76 -5.42
N PHE A 92 5.74 18.72 -6.35
CA PHE A 92 4.77 18.65 -7.43
C PHE A 92 5.29 19.16 -8.76
N GLY A 93 4.81 18.54 -9.84
CA GLY A 93 5.09 18.90 -11.21
C GLY A 93 4.21 20.03 -11.73
N GLN A 94 4.43 20.41 -12.99
CA GLN A 94 3.57 21.34 -13.73
C GLN A 94 2.72 20.64 -14.80
N SER A 95 3.06 19.39 -15.13
CA SER A 95 2.51 18.61 -16.22
C SER A 95 2.02 17.28 -15.65
N GLY A 96 0.75 16.93 -15.90
CA GLY A 96 0.17 15.67 -15.41
C GLY A 96 0.50 14.48 -16.30
N ALA A 97 0.51 13.27 -15.71
CA ALA A 97 0.74 12.04 -16.47
C ALA A 97 -0.42 11.64 -17.41
N GLY A 98 -1.63 12.19 -17.21
CA GLY A 98 -2.77 11.95 -18.09
C GLY A 98 -3.18 10.47 -18.21
N ASN A 99 -3.16 9.73 -17.11
CA ASN A 99 -3.39 8.27 -17.05
C ASN A 99 -2.45 7.42 -17.93
N ASN A 100 -1.24 7.91 -18.19
CA ASN A 100 -0.20 7.16 -18.89
C ASN A 100 0.92 6.78 -17.92
N TRP A 101 1.09 5.48 -17.68
CA TRP A 101 2.17 4.95 -16.83
C TRP A 101 3.56 5.29 -17.36
N ALA A 102 3.78 5.21 -18.68
CA ALA A 102 5.09 5.49 -19.28
C ALA A 102 5.52 6.94 -19.07
N LYS A 103 4.58 7.89 -19.07
CA LYS A 103 4.87 9.29 -18.70
C LYS A 103 5.32 9.45 -17.25
N GLY A 104 4.63 8.74 -16.35
CA GLY A 104 5.00 8.74 -14.94
C GLY A 104 6.34 8.04 -14.68
N HIS A 105 6.69 7.03 -15.47
CA HIS A 105 7.87 6.20 -15.21
C HIS A 105 9.13 6.68 -15.95
N TYR A 106 9.02 7.12 -17.20
CA TYR A 106 10.16 7.41 -18.07
C TYR A 106 10.37 8.89 -18.39
N THR A 107 9.31 9.71 -18.37
CA THR A 107 9.42 11.13 -18.77
C THR A 107 9.18 12.07 -17.60
N GLU A 108 7.97 12.60 -17.45
CA GLU A 108 7.62 13.64 -16.46
C GLU A 108 7.93 13.22 -15.02
N GLY A 109 7.63 11.96 -14.65
CA GLY A 109 7.93 11.47 -13.29
C GLY A 109 9.41 11.22 -13.05
N ALA A 110 10.18 10.85 -14.08
CA ALA A 110 11.63 10.69 -13.97
C ALA A 110 12.34 12.04 -13.79
N GLU A 111 11.80 13.13 -14.31
CA GLU A 111 12.34 14.48 -14.05
C GLU A 111 12.08 14.95 -12.61
N LEU A 112 10.94 14.56 -12.02
CA LEU A 112 10.55 14.99 -10.66
C LEU A 112 11.12 14.08 -9.55
N ILE A 113 11.51 12.84 -9.88
CA ILE A 113 11.82 11.82 -8.87
C ILE A 113 12.99 12.21 -7.96
N ASP A 114 14.02 12.85 -8.51
CA ASP A 114 15.21 13.25 -7.73
C ASP A 114 14.84 14.24 -6.63
N SER A 115 13.89 15.16 -6.91
CA SER A 115 13.39 16.10 -5.91
C SER A 115 12.60 15.40 -4.79
N VAL A 116 11.84 14.35 -5.14
CA VAL A 116 11.13 13.52 -4.14
C VAL A 116 12.13 12.73 -3.30
N LEU A 117 13.14 12.11 -3.93
CA LEU A 117 14.18 11.34 -3.25
C LEU A 117 14.98 12.22 -2.28
N ASP A 118 15.28 13.46 -2.62
CA ASP A 118 15.98 14.39 -1.72
C ASP A 118 15.15 14.69 -0.45
N VAL A 119 13.83 14.86 -0.59
CA VAL A 119 12.93 15.03 0.57
C VAL A 119 12.86 13.74 1.39
N VAL A 120 12.76 12.59 0.73
CA VAL A 120 12.75 11.27 1.37
C VAL A 120 14.04 11.04 2.16
N ARG A 121 15.20 11.33 1.57
CA ARG A 121 16.52 11.26 2.24
C ARG A 121 16.58 12.18 3.46
N LYS A 122 16.13 13.43 3.32
CA LYS A 122 16.10 14.39 4.45
C LYS A 122 15.21 13.89 5.59
N GLU A 123 14.04 13.34 5.31
CA GLU A 123 13.19 12.75 6.35
C GLU A 123 13.79 11.46 6.93
N ALA A 124 14.41 10.62 6.10
CA ALA A 124 15.11 9.41 6.54
C ALA A 124 16.31 9.72 7.46
N GLU A 125 17.08 10.78 7.18
CA GLU A 125 18.17 11.23 8.04
C GLU A 125 17.67 11.82 9.37
N ASN A 126 16.57 12.58 9.33
CA ASN A 126 15.88 13.06 10.54
C ASN A 126 15.31 11.92 11.39
N SER A 127 15.16 10.72 10.81
CA SER A 127 14.65 9.52 11.46
C SER A 127 15.67 8.81 12.36
N ASN A 128 16.88 9.36 12.51
CA ASN A 128 17.93 8.71 13.27
C ASN A 128 17.84 9.06 14.76
N CYS A 129 17.36 8.10 15.54
CA CYS A 129 17.62 8.03 16.98
C CYS A 129 19.14 8.06 17.22
N LEU A 130 19.65 9.18 17.74
CA LEU A 130 20.93 9.30 18.44
C LEU A 130 20.88 8.46 19.73
N GLN A 131 20.97 7.13 19.61
CA GLN A 131 21.29 6.24 20.73
C GLN A 131 22.33 5.23 20.26
N GLY A 132 23.57 5.51 20.66
CA GLY A 132 24.76 4.79 20.24
C GLY A 132 24.62 3.27 20.38
N THR A 133 25.29 2.56 19.46
CA THR A 133 25.67 1.15 19.59
C THR A 133 24.55 0.10 19.58
N ARG A 134 23.44 0.35 18.88
CA ARG A 134 22.55 -0.73 18.41
C ARG A 134 22.00 -0.41 17.01
N ILE A 135 22.82 -0.68 16.00
CA ILE A 135 22.45 -0.65 14.58
C ILE A 135 21.44 -1.80 14.36
N TYR A 136 20.14 -1.53 14.48
CA TYR A 136 19.10 -2.36 13.88
C TYR A 136 18.03 -1.44 13.28
N MET A 137 18.13 -1.24 11.96
CA MET A 137 17.06 -1.46 10.98
C MET A 137 15.64 -1.39 11.57
N ASN A 138 15.02 -0.20 11.62
CA ASN A 138 13.64 -0.07 12.12
C ASN A 138 12.82 1.06 11.47
N SER A 139 13.31 1.65 10.38
CA SER A 139 12.55 2.64 9.59
C SER A 139 11.91 1.96 8.38
N TRP A 140 10.60 2.12 8.19
CA TRP A 140 9.82 1.49 7.13
C TRP A 140 9.28 2.57 6.18
N PHE A 141 9.12 2.22 4.91
CA PHE A 141 8.45 3.08 3.94
C PHE A 141 7.03 2.58 3.72
N GLN A 142 6.07 3.50 3.82
CA GLN A 142 4.67 3.23 3.54
C GLN A 142 4.24 4.08 2.34
N VAL A 143 4.02 3.46 1.19
CA VAL A 143 3.60 4.15 -0.04
C VAL A 143 2.11 3.96 -0.29
N CYS A 144 1.35 5.04 -0.43
CA CYS A 144 -0.06 5.03 -0.80
C CYS A 144 -0.22 5.54 -2.24
N HIS A 145 -0.71 4.69 -3.14
CA HIS A 145 -0.86 5.00 -4.55
C HIS A 145 -1.98 4.19 -5.23
N SER A 146 -2.27 4.51 -6.49
CA SER A 146 -3.19 3.74 -7.33
C SER A 146 -2.47 3.20 -8.55
N LEU A 147 -2.79 1.97 -8.93
CA LEU A 147 -2.18 1.28 -10.06
C LEU A 147 -2.87 1.63 -11.40
N GLY A 148 -4.07 2.19 -11.37
CA GLY A 148 -4.82 2.55 -12.59
C GLY A 148 -4.43 3.90 -13.21
N GLY A 149 -3.87 4.82 -12.41
CA GLY A 149 -3.49 6.16 -12.88
C GLY A 149 -2.21 6.17 -13.72
N GLY A 150 -1.62 7.35 -13.93
CA GLY A 150 -0.28 7.51 -14.53
C GLY A 150 0.79 7.93 -13.50
N THR A 151 0.46 8.93 -12.67
CA THR A 151 1.38 9.42 -11.63
C THR A 151 1.56 8.41 -10.50
N GLY A 152 0.46 8.00 -9.87
CA GLY A 152 0.53 7.09 -8.71
C GLY A 152 1.12 5.73 -9.08
N SER A 153 0.86 5.27 -10.31
CA SER A 153 1.34 3.98 -10.81
C SER A 153 2.79 4.10 -11.29
N GLY A 154 3.06 4.84 -12.36
CA GLY A 154 4.37 4.92 -13.01
C GLY A 154 5.44 5.60 -12.17
N MET A 155 5.15 6.81 -11.68
CA MET A 155 6.10 7.53 -10.80
C MET A 155 6.17 6.87 -9.42
N GLY A 156 5.07 6.29 -8.94
CA GLY A 156 5.04 5.55 -7.67
C GLY A 156 5.93 4.31 -7.68
N THR A 157 5.86 3.49 -8.73
CA THR A 157 6.73 2.30 -8.87
C THR A 157 8.18 2.67 -9.13
N LEU A 158 8.43 3.74 -9.90
CA LEU A 158 9.78 4.29 -10.06
C LEU A 158 10.39 4.67 -8.70
N LEU A 159 9.61 5.37 -7.86
CA LEU A 159 10.05 5.75 -6.52
C LEU A 159 10.36 4.52 -5.65
N ILE A 160 9.49 3.51 -5.70
CA ILE A 160 9.69 2.28 -4.93
C ILE A 160 11.00 1.58 -5.33
N SER A 161 11.26 1.46 -6.63
CA SER A 161 12.51 0.89 -7.16
C SER A 161 13.74 1.69 -6.70
N LYS A 162 13.70 3.04 -6.82
CA LYS A 162 14.81 3.90 -6.37
C LYS A 162 15.06 3.84 -4.86
N ILE A 163 13.99 3.78 -4.06
CA ILE A 163 14.13 3.60 -2.61
C ILE A 163 14.71 2.21 -2.30
N ARG A 164 14.33 1.16 -3.03
CA ARG A 164 14.87 -0.19 -2.84
C ARG A 164 16.36 -0.26 -3.20
N GLU A 165 16.79 0.47 -4.23
CA GLU A 165 18.21 0.62 -4.59
C GLU A 165 19.02 1.33 -3.48
N GLU A 166 18.51 2.43 -2.92
CA GLU A 166 19.20 3.20 -1.88
C GLU A 166 19.13 2.56 -0.49
N TYR A 167 18.02 1.89 -0.18
CA TYR A 167 17.68 1.36 1.13
C TYR A 167 17.22 -0.11 1.05
N PRO A 168 18.07 -1.04 0.59
CA PRO A 168 17.70 -2.44 0.40
C PRO A 168 17.30 -3.16 1.69
N ASP A 169 17.88 -2.72 2.82
CA ASP A 169 17.67 -3.26 4.15
C ASP A 169 16.37 -2.80 4.84
N ARG A 170 15.54 -2.01 4.16
CA ARG A 170 14.33 -1.40 4.72
C ARG A 170 13.08 -2.05 4.15
N MET A 171 12.11 -2.29 5.03
CA MET A 171 10.81 -2.85 4.65
C MET A 171 10.02 -1.82 3.84
N MET A 172 9.50 -2.26 2.70
CA MET A 172 8.64 -1.50 1.81
C MET A 172 7.21 -2.03 1.86
N LEU A 173 6.29 -1.24 2.42
CA LEU A 173 4.86 -1.53 2.46
C LEU A 173 4.14 -0.59 1.49
N THR A 174 3.30 -1.16 0.62
CA THR A 174 2.48 -0.37 -0.31
C THR A 174 0.99 -0.58 -0.03
N PHE A 175 0.21 0.50 -0.10
CA PHE A 175 -1.25 0.46 -0.18
C PHE A 175 -1.62 0.79 -1.61
N SER A 176 -1.91 -0.26 -2.37
CA SER A 176 -2.08 -0.21 -3.82
C SER A 176 -3.54 -0.37 -4.19
N VAL A 177 -4.14 0.69 -4.72
CA VAL A 177 -5.53 0.67 -5.18
C VAL A 177 -5.61 0.10 -6.59
N PHE A 178 -6.30 -1.03 -6.71
CA PHE A 178 -6.52 -1.70 -7.98
C PHE A 178 -7.70 -1.09 -8.75
N PRO A 179 -7.56 -0.93 -10.08
CA PRO A 179 -8.62 -0.39 -10.90
C PRO A 179 -9.81 -1.35 -11.01
N SER A 180 -10.98 -0.78 -11.25
CA SER A 180 -12.19 -1.54 -11.56
C SER A 180 -13.00 -0.85 -12.64
N PRO A 181 -13.48 -1.58 -13.66
CA PRO A 181 -14.31 -1.02 -14.73
C PRO A 181 -15.69 -0.56 -14.23
N LYS A 182 -16.08 -0.90 -13.00
CA LYS A 182 -17.33 -0.40 -12.38
C LYS A 182 -17.17 1.01 -11.81
N VAL A 183 -15.94 1.44 -11.53
CA VAL A 183 -15.65 2.68 -10.78
C VAL A 183 -14.97 3.73 -11.66
N SER A 184 -14.23 3.31 -12.69
CA SER A 184 -13.54 4.21 -13.61
C SER A 184 -13.89 3.92 -15.06
N ASP A 185 -14.09 4.99 -15.84
CA ASP A 185 -14.34 4.95 -17.29
C ASP A 185 -13.04 4.94 -18.12
N THR A 186 -11.87 4.99 -17.46
CA THR A 186 -10.58 5.03 -18.16
C THR A 186 -10.24 3.65 -18.72
N VAL A 187 -10.13 3.56 -20.04
CA VAL A 187 -9.90 2.27 -20.71
C VAL A 187 -8.47 1.74 -20.55
N VAL A 188 -7.48 2.60 -20.30
CA VAL A 188 -6.06 2.22 -20.24
C VAL A 188 -5.58 1.72 -18.88
N GLU A 189 -6.43 1.73 -17.85
CA GLU A 189 -6.05 1.30 -16.50
C GLU A 189 -5.48 -0.12 -16.40
N PRO A 190 -5.96 -1.12 -17.16
CA PRO A 190 -5.36 -2.45 -17.14
C PRO A 190 -3.88 -2.45 -17.58
N TYR A 191 -3.49 -1.60 -18.54
CA TYR A 191 -2.08 -1.44 -18.91
C TYR A 191 -1.25 -0.91 -17.74
N ASN A 192 -1.70 0.20 -17.15
CA ASN A 192 -1.00 0.82 -16.03
C ASN A 192 -0.88 -0.15 -14.83
N ALA A 193 -1.93 -0.92 -14.56
CA ALA A 193 -1.95 -1.87 -13.45
C ALA A 193 -1.02 -3.05 -13.69
N THR A 194 -1.05 -3.68 -14.88
CA THR A 194 -0.15 -4.81 -15.19
C THR A 194 1.32 -4.40 -15.08
N LEU A 195 1.68 -3.25 -15.66
CA LEU A 195 3.05 -2.72 -15.58
C LEU A 195 3.47 -2.40 -14.15
N SER A 196 2.53 -1.88 -13.34
CA SER A 196 2.82 -1.55 -11.95
C SER A 196 2.98 -2.78 -11.07
N VAL A 197 2.16 -3.81 -11.28
CA VAL A 197 2.26 -5.07 -10.51
C VAL A 197 3.59 -5.75 -10.80
N HIS A 198 4.05 -5.79 -12.05
CA HIS A 198 5.37 -6.31 -12.39
C HIS A 198 6.48 -5.65 -11.54
N GLN A 199 6.45 -4.32 -11.41
CA GLN A 199 7.40 -3.59 -10.57
C GLN A 199 7.21 -3.83 -9.05
N LEU A 200 5.96 -4.00 -8.59
CA LEU A 200 5.66 -4.25 -7.18
C LEU A 200 6.11 -5.63 -6.71
N VAL A 201 5.98 -6.65 -7.55
CA VAL A 201 6.38 -8.04 -7.23
C VAL A 201 7.88 -8.10 -6.90
N GLU A 202 8.71 -7.34 -7.61
CA GLU A 202 10.16 -7.35 -7.39
C GLU A 202 10.62 -6.43 -6.26
N ASN A 203 9.95 -5.29 -6.07
CA ASN A 203 10.48 -4.21 -5.23
C ASN A 203 9.73 -3.97 -3.90
N ALA A 204 8.52 -4.50 -3.73
CA ALA A 204 7.74 -4.32 -2.51
C ALA A 204 7.77 -5.59 -1.64
N ASP A 205 8.05 -5.45 -0.34
CA ASP A 205 8.05 -6.59 0.59
C ASP A 205 6.60 -6.96 1.00
N GLU A 206 5.70 -5.98 1.08
CA GLU A 206 4.28 -6.20 1.36
C GLU A 206 3.40 -5.23 0.55
N CYS A 207 2.36 -5.75 -0.09
CA CYS A 207 1.39 -4.96 -0.84
C CYS A 207 -0.03 -5.21 -0.32
N MET A 208 -0.58 -4.20 0.35
CA MET A 208 -1.98 -4.15 0.73
C MET A 208 -2.83 -3.78 -0.48
N VAL A 209 -3.46 -4.78 -1.06
CA VAL A 209 -4.34 -4.64 -2.22
C VAL A 209 -5.68 -4.05 -1.77
N LEU A 210 -6.04 -2.89 -2.33
CA LEU A 210 -7.35 -2.26 -2.16
C LEU A 210 -8.12 -2.35 -3.48
N ASP A 211 -9.04 -3.30 -3.61
CA ASP A 211 -9.84 -3.47 -4.82
C ASP A 211 -11.05 -2.52 -4.84
N ASN A 212 -11.08 -1.59 -5.79
CA ASN A 212 -12.21 -0.70 -6.00
C ASN A 212 -13.51 -1.45 -6.34
N GLU A 213 -13.44 -2.62 -6.98
CA GLU A 213 -14.62 -3.42 -7.27
C GLU A 213 -15.26 -3.95 -5.99
N ALA A 214 -14.42 -4.51 -5.10
CA ALA A 214 -14.86 -4.98 -3.79
C ALA A 214 -15.39 -3.81 -2.96
N LEU A 215 -14.69 -2.67 -2.93
CA LEU A 215 -15.17 -1.46 -2.24
C LEU A 215 -16.54 -1.00 -2.79
N TYR A 216 -16.73 -1.00 -4.10
CA TYR A 216 -18.01 -0.66 -4.73
C TYR A 216 -19.11 -1.66 -4.39
N ASP A 217 -18.85 -2.96 -4.50
CA ASP A 217 -19.82 -4.01 -4.20
C ASP A 217 -20.17 -4.03 -2.69
N ILE A 218 -19.21 -3.78 -1.80
CA ILE A 218 -19.49 -3.57 -0.38
C ILE A 218 -20.36 -2.31 -0.25
N CYS A 219 -20.03 -1.17 -0.87
CA CYS A 219 -20.81 0.07 -0.79
C CYS A 219 -22.25 -0.09 -1.25
N PHE A 220 -22.44 -0.81 -2.36
CA PHE A 220 -23.70 -0.92 -3.05
C PHE A 220 -24.58 -2.07 -2.55
N ARG A 221 -23.99 -3.23 -2.24
CA ARG A 221 -24.72 -4.45 -1.87
C ARG A 221 -24.80 -4.64 -0.36
N THR A 222 -23.69 -4.45 0.34
CA THR A 222 -23.59 -4.80 1.77
C THR A 222 -23.89 -3.61 2.66
N LEU A 223 -23.30 -2.46 2.33
CA LEU A 223 -23.34 -1.27 3.14
C LEU A 223 -24.80 -0.79 3.15
N LYS A 224 -25.38 -0.17 2.11
CA LYS A 224 -26.35 0.93 2.39
C LYS A 224 -25.89 1.73 3.67
N LEU A 225 -24.55 1.84 3.79
CA LEU A 225 -23.65 1.86 4.97
C LEU A 225 -23.96 0.86 6.13
N THR A 226 -23.20 -0.24 6.35
CA THR A 226 -22.23 -0.45 7.49
C THR A 226 -21.01 -1.37 7.21
N THR A 227 -19.84 -1.01 7.79
CA THR A 227 -18.43 -1.45 7.58
C THR A 227 -17.99 -2.83 8.15
N PRO A 228 -16.85 -3.43 7.68
CA PRO A 228 -16.32 -4.78 8.02
C PRO A 228 -15.35 -4.86 9.25
N SER A 229 -14.85 -6.07 9.61
CA SER A 229 -14.37 -6.43 10.99
C SER A 229 -12.98 -7.15 11.34
N LEU A 230 -12.34 -6.89 12.55
CA LEU A 230 -11.03 -6.99 13.39
C LEU A 230 -11.56 -6.77 14.84
N PHE A 231 -10.75 -6.78 15.89
CA PHE A 231 -11.22 -6.42 17.23
C PHE A 231 -10.37 -5.28 17.85
N ARG A 232 -10.99 -4.11 18.00
CA ARG A 232 -10.53 -2.93 18.75
C ARG A 232 -11.62 -2.54 19.73
N GLY A 233 -11.27 -2.37 21.00
CA GLY A 233 -12.20 -2.15 22.12
C GLY A 233 -12.02 -3.19 23.23
N LYS A 234 -12.66 -2.97 24.39
CA LYS A 234 -12.60 -3.88 25.53
C LYS A 234 -13.31 -5.21 25.23
N VAL A 235 -12.59 -6.14 24.61
CA VAL A 235 -13.05 -7.49 24.31
C VAL A 235 -12.21 -8.48 25.11
N SER A 236 -12.84 -9.52 25.64
CA SER A 236 -12.13 -10.59 26.34
C SER A 236 -11.21 -11.32 25.36
N THR A 237 -9.90 -11.31 25.62
CA THR A 237 -8.92 -12.05 24.79
C THR A 237 -9.28 -13.52 24.64
N LYS A 238 -9.77 -14.13 25.73
CA LYS A 238 -10.25 -15.52 25.73
C LYS A 238 -11.40 -15.76 24.74
N GLU A 239 -12.34 -14.82 24.64
CA GLU A 239 -13.48 -14.96 23.73
C GLU A 239 -13.06 -14.81 22.26
N VAL A 240 -12.13 -13.87 21.98
CA VAL A 240 -11.54 -13.72 20.65
C VAL A 240 -10.84 -15.01 20.23
N ASP A 241 -10.00 -15.57 21.10
CA ASP A 241 -9.25 -16.80 20.79
C ASP A 241 -10.18 -18.01 20.59
N GLU A 242 -11.23 -18.15 21.42
CA GLU A 242 -12.24 -19.20 21.25
C GLU A 242 -13.00 -19.08 19.92
N GLN A 243 -13.38 -17.87 19.50
CA GLN A 243 -14.05 -17.66 18.22
C GLN A 243 -13.12 -17.92 17.04
N MET A 244 -11.85 -17.48 17.11
CA MET A 244 -10.87 -17.73 16.06
C MET A 244 -10.62 -19.24 15.89
N MET A 245 -10.48 -19.97 16.99
CA MET A 245 -10.33 -21.43 16.98
C MET A 245 -11.57 -22.13 16.42
N ASN A 246 -12.77 -21.63 16.73
CA ASN A 246 -14.03 -22.17 16.19
C ASN A 246 -14.14 -21.96 14.68
N VAL A 247 -13.73 -20.79 14.16
CA VAL A 247 -13.72 -20.50 12.72
C VAL A 247 -12.72 -21.40 12.01
N GLN A 248 -11.51 -21.57 12.55
CA GLN A 248 -10.52 -22.49 11.99
C GLN A 248 -11.01 -23.93 11.96
N ASN A 249 -11.59 -24.43 13.05
CA ASN A 249 -12.07 -25.81 13.14
C ASN A 249 -13.25 -26.08 12.19
N LYS A 250 -14.16 -25.12 12.01
CA LYS A 250 -15.32 -25.28 11.12
C LYS A 250 -14.94 -25.23 9.64
N ASN A 251 -13.89 -24.48 9.32
CA ASN A 251 -13.49 -24.17 7.96
C ASN A 251 -12.06 -24.66 7.69
N SER A 252 -11.64 -25.78 8.30
CA SER A 252 -10.25 -26.24 8.28
C SER A 252 -9.72 -26.42 6.85
N SER A 253 -10.58 -26.82 5.91
CA SER A 253 -10.25 -26.96 4.48
C SER A 253 -9.89 -25.65 3.77
N TYR A 254 -10.22 -24.49 4.34
CA TYR A 254 -9.81 -23.18 3.79
C TYR A 254 -8.50 -22.67 4.37
N PHE A 255 -7.94 -23.36 5.36
CA PHE A 255 -6.64 -23.04 5.94
C PHE A 255 -5.64 -24.08 5.47
N VAL A 256 -4.51 -23.58 4.99
CA VAL A 256 -3.39 -24.42 4.57
C VAL A 256 -2.88 -25.27 5.73
N GLU A 257 -2.72 -26.57 5.50
CA GLU A 257 -2.35 -27.54 6.55
C GLU A 257 -0.85 -27.55 6.87
N TRP A 258 0.01 -27.23 5.90
CA TRP A 258 1.47 -27.24 6.04
C TRP A 258 2.04 -26.02 6.80
N ILE A 259 1.25 -24.95 6.99
CA ILE A 259 1.61 -23.82 7.87
C ILE A 259 0.85 -23.95 9.21
N PRO A 260 1.45 -24.53 10.26
CA PRO A 260 0.80 -24.62 11.56
C PRO A 260 0.64 -23.21 12.19
N ASN A 261 -0.50 -22.98 12.85
CA ASN A 261 -0.80 -21.72 13.55
C ASN A 261 -0.70 -20.45 12.65
N ASN A 262 -1.16 -20.56 11.41
CA ASN A 262 -1.16 -19.51 10.38
C ASN A 262 -2.04 -18.28 10.69
N VAL A 263 -2.95 -18.36 11.65
CA VAL A 263 -3.77 -17.22 12.07
C VAL A 263 -3.23 -16.62 13.36
N LYS A 264 -3.00 -15.31 13.36
CA LYS A 264 -2.62 -14.53 14.54
C LYS A 264 -3.70 -13.50 14.87
N SER A 265 -4.08 -13.45 16.14
CA SER A 265 -4.98 -12.43 16.70
C SER A 265 -4.16 -11.39 17.47
N SER A 266 -4.61 -10.14 17.41
CA SER A 266 -4.14 -9.08 18.30
C SER A 266 -5.33 -8.23 18.73
N VAL A 267 -5.30 -7.75 19.97
CA VAL A 267 -6.38 -6.94 20.56
C VAL A 267 -5.80 -5.59 20.96
N CYS A 268 -6.46 -4.52 20.54
CA CYS A 268 -6.14 -3.15 20.96
C CYS A 268 -7.30 -2.62 21.80
N ASP A 269 -6.99 -2.13 23.01
CA ASP A 269 -8.00 -1.64 23.95
C ASP A 269 -8.66 -0.33 23.49
N ILE A 270 -8.00 0.44 22.61
CA ILE A 270 -8.48 1.73 22.10
C ILE A 270 -9.34 1.48 20.85
N PRO A 271 -10.68 1.67 20.93
CA PRO A 271 -11.55 1.57 19.77
C PRO A 271 -11.39 2.81 18.86
N PRO A 272 -11.71 2.68 17.56
CA PRO A 272 -11.71 3.82 16.65
C PRO A 272 -12.86 4.77 16.92
N THR A 273 -12.71 6.01 16.44
CA THR A 273 -13.66 7.10 16.65
C THR A 273 -15.07 6.74 16.18
N GLY A 274 -16.05 6.88 17.08
CA GLY A 274 -17.47 6.67 16.76
C GLY A 274 -17.98 5.22 16.86
N LEU A 275 -17.10 4.24 17.09
CA LEU A 275 -17.48 2.83 17.23
C LEU A 275 -17.03 2.30 18.60
N LYS A 276 -17.83 1.40 19.19
CA LYS A 276 -17.47 0.73 20.45
C LYS A 276 -16.57 -0.48 20.25
N MET A 277 -16.77 -1.16 19.12
CA MET A 277 -15.99 -2.32 18.70
C MET A 277 -15.81 -2.22 17.19
N ALA A 278 -14.57 -2.40 16.73
CA ALA A 278 -14.24 -2.23 15.32
C ALA A 278 -12.92 -2.90 14.95
N ALA A 279 -12.69 -2.93 13.64
CA ALA A 279 -12.66 -4.21 13.04
C ALA A 279 -12.13 -4.13 11.53
N THR A 280 -11.21 -5.00 11.06
CA THR A 280 -10.25 -5.09 9.96
C THR A 280 -9.79 -6.57 9.85
N PHE A 281 -9.39 -7.06 8.69
CA PHE A 281 -8.85 -8.42 8.54
C PHE A 281 -7.74 -8.33 7.52
N ILE A 282 -6.59 -8.94 7.79
CA ILE A 282 -5.48 -9.02 6.85
C ILE A 282 -5.26 -10.50 6.59
N GLY A 283 -5.62 -10.92 5.38
CA GLY A 283 -5.47 -12.30 4.94
C GLY A 283 -4.63 -12.36 3.68
N ASN A 284 -3.57 -13.18 3.71
CA ASN A 284 -2.89 -13.61 2.50
C ASN A 284 -3.60 -14.87 2.01
N SER A 285 -4.37 -14.76 0.92
CA SER A 285 -5.20 -15.83 0.38
C SER A 285 -4.91 -16.01 -1.10
N THR A 286 -4.83 -17.26 -1.56
CA THR A 286 -4.66 -17.60 -2.98
C THR A 286 -5.80 -17.09 -3.85
N SER A 287 -6.98 -16.79 -3.28
CA SER A 287 -8.12 -16.18 -3.98
C SER A 287 -7.80 -14.82 -4.61
N ILE A 288 -6.72 -14.15 -4.19
CA ILE A 288 -6.23 -12.92 -4.81
C ILE A 288 -5.91 -13.11 -6.30
N GLN A 289 -5.64 -14.33 -6.75
CA GLN A 289 -5.40 -14.66 -8.15
C GLN A 289 -6.57 -14.27 -9.07
N GLU A 290 -7.82 -14.27 -8.57
CA GLU A 290 -8.99 -13.90 -9.38
C GLU A 290 -8.94 -12.42 -9.78
N MET A 291 -8.42 -11.58 -8.90
CA MET A 291 -8.23 -10.15 -9.14
C MET A 291 -7.15 -9.93 -10.21
N PHE A 292 -6.02 -10.62 -10.10
CA PHE A 292 -4.95 -10.57 -11.12
C PHE A 292 -5.44 -11.11 -12.48
N ARG A 293 -6.20 -12.21 -12.48
CA ARG A 293 -6.79 -12.78 -13.70
C ARG A 293 -7.75 -11.79 -14.37
N ARG A 294 -8.58 -11.08 -13.60
CA ARG A 294 -9.48 -10.05 -14.12
C ARG A 294 -8.72 -8.91 -14.82
N VAL A 295 -7.63 -8.42 -14.22
CA VAL A 295 -6.80 -7.37 -14.82
C VAL A 295 -6.09 -7.91 -16.07
N SER A 296 -5.53 -9.12 -15.99
CA SER A 296 -4.84 -9.80 -17.09
C SER A 296 -5.77 -10.00 -18.29
N GLU A 297 -7.00 -10.49 -18.11
CA GLU A 297 -7.97 -10.67 -19.20
C GLU A 297 -8.29 -9.36 -19.94
N GLN A 298 -8.45 -8.26 -19.20
CA GLN A 298 -8.70 -6.94 -19.77
C GLN A 298 -7.46 -6.41 -20.51
N PHE A 299 -6.28 -6.58 -19.92
CA PHE A 299 -5.00 -6.27 -20.54
C PHE A 299 -4.85 -7.01 -21.88
N THR A 300 -4.99 -8.33 -21.88
CA THR A 300 -4.85 -9.16 -23.08
C THR A 300 -5.86 -8.76 -24.16
N ALA A 301 -7.10 -8.46 -23.79
CA ALA A 301 -8.13 -8.02 -24.73
C ALA A 301 -7.77 -6.71 -25.45
N MET A 302 -7.12 -5.77 -24.75
CA MET A 302 -6.62 -4.53 -25.33
C MET A 302 -5.33 -4.73 -26.12
N PHE A 303 -4.37 -5.47 -25.56
CA PHE A 303 -3.05 -5.68 -26.14
C PHE A 303 -3.11 -6.43 -27.47
N ARG A 304 -3.99 -7.43 -27.59
CA ARG A 304 -4.26 -8.12 -28.87
C ARG A 304 -4.72 -7.18 -29.97
N ARG A 305 -5.38 -6.07 -29.63
CA ARG A 305 -5.86 -5.05 -30.60
C ARG A 305 -4.87 -3.89 -30.77
N LYS A 306 -3.76 -3.89 -30.01
CA LYS A 306 -2.79 -2.79 -29.92
C LYS A 306 -3.48 -1.43 -29.65
N ALA A 307 -4.57 -1.44 -28.89
CA ALA A 307 -5.34 -0.24 -28.60
C ALA A 307 -4.53 0.68 -27.67
N PHE A 308 -4.43 1.97 -27.99
CA PHE A 308 -3.72 2.99 -27.20
C PHE A 308 -2.22 2.75 -26.95
N LEU A 309 -1.63 1.71 -27.54
CA LEU A 309 -0.22 1.34 -27.34
C LEU A 309 0.77 2.46 -27.74
N HIS A 310 0.43 3.21 -28.79
CA HIS A 310 1.22 4.36 -29.25
C HIS A 310 1.40 5.48 -28.21
N TRP A 311 0.56 5.55 -27.17
CA TRP A 311 0.74 6.50 -26.08
C TRP A 311 1.91 6.11 -25.17
N TYR A 312 2.23 4.82 -25.07
CA TYR A 312 3.31 4.31 -24.25
C TYR A 312 4.61 4.23 -25.06
N THR A 313 4.53 3.70 -26.28
CA THR A 313 5.72 3.63 -27.15
C THR A 313 6.21 5.00 -27.61
N GLY A 314 5.31 6.00 -27.66
CA GLY A 314 5.67 7.39 -27.91
C GLY A 314 6.52 8.02 -26.81
N GLU A 315 6.50 7.46 -25.59
CA GLU A 315 7.30 7.90 -24.44
C GLU A 315 8.60 7.08 -24.29
N GLY A 316 8.90 6.19 -25.24
CA GLY A 316 10.15 5.42 -25.29
C GLY A 316 10.05 3.96 -24.85
N MET A 317 8.85 3.48 -24.52
CA MET A 317 8.62 2.10 -24.07
C MET A 317 8.59 1.09 -25.23
N ASP A 318 9.16 -0.11 -25.06
CA ASP A 318 9.06 -1.19 -26.06
C ASP A 318 7.76 -2.02 -25.88
N GLU A 319 7.22 -2.57 -26.96
CA GLU A 319 6.14 -3.57 -26.89
C GLU A 319 6.57 -4.84 -26.13
N MET A 320 7.88 -5.13 -26.09
CA MET A 320 8.45 -6.25 -25.33
C MET A 320 8.19 -6.11 -23.83
N GLU A 321 8.31 -4.91 -23.27
CA GLU A 321 8.04 -4.64 -21.84
C GLU A 321 6.60 -4.98 -21.44
N PHE A 322 5.63 -4.76 -22.35
CA PHE A 322 4.24 -5.17 -22.13
C PHE A 322 4.10 -6.69 -22.06
N THR A 323 4.83 -7.40 -22.92
CA THR A 323 4.78 -8.86 -22.99
C THR A 323 5.44 -9.49 -21.76
N GLU A 324 6.55 -8.90 -21.30
CA GLU A 324 7.23 -9.30 -20.06
C GLU A 324 6.32 -9.11 -18.84
N ALA A 325 5.71 -7.93 -18.70
CA ALA A 325 4.78 -7.66 -17.61
C ALA A 325 3.53 -8.57 -17.64
N GLU A 326 2.99 -8.88 -18.82
CA GLU A 326 1.90 -9.85 -18.98
C GLU A 326 2.34 -11.26 -18.56
N SER A 327 3.55 -11.68 -18.95
CA SER A 327 4.11 -12.97 -18.56
C SER A 327 4.25 -13.07 -17.04
N ASN A 328 4.89 -12.09 -16.39
CA ASN A 328 5.10 -12.13 -14.95
C ASN A 328 3.80 -12.10 -14.16
N MET A 329 2.79 -11.36 -14.63
CA MET A 329 1.45 -11.41 -14.04
C MET A 329 0.85 -12.82 -14.11
N ASN A 330 1.00 -13.50 -15.24
CA ASN A 330 0.49 -14.86 -15.41
C ASN A 330 1.29 -15.88 -14.59
N ASP A 331 2.61 -15.70 -14.47
CA ASP A 331 3.47 -16.51 -13.62
C ASP A 331 3.05 -16.39 -12.15
N LEU A 332 2.78 -15.16 -11.68
CA LEU A 332 2.27 -14.92 -10.32
C LEU A 332 0.92 -15.60 -10.08
N VAL A 333 0.00 -15.55 -11.06
CA VAL A 333 -1.28 -16.27 -10.99
C VAL A 333 -1.06 -17.78 -10.91
N ALA A 334 -0.11 -18.31 -11.69
CA ALA A 334 0.22 -19.73 -11.68
C ALA A 334 0.83 -20.17 -10.34
N GLU A 335 1.68 -19.34 -9.75
CA GLU A 335 2.29 -19.59 -8.44
C GLU A 335 1.22 -19.66 -7.32
N TYR A 336 0.27 -18.72 -7.30
CA TYR A 336 -0.88 -18.80 -6.39
C TYR A 336 -1.75 -20.04 -6.61
N GLN A 337 -1.93 -20.45 -7.87
CA GLN A 337 -2.69 -21.66 -8.20
C GLN A 337 -1.96 -22.92 -7.72
N GLN A 338 -0.63 -22.98 -7.88
CA GLN A 338 0.19 -24.08 -7.39
C GLN A 338 0.04 -24.25 -5.87
N TYR A 339 0.18 -23.17 -5.10
CA TYR A 339 0.01 -23.24 -3.64
C TYR A 339 -1.44 -23.52 -3.20
N GLN A 340 -2.43 -23.22 -4.03
CA GLN A 340 -3.83 -23.54 -3.74
C GLN A 340 -4.11 -25.03 -3.90
N ASP A 341 -3.47 -25.67 -4.88
CA ASP A 341 -3.64 -27.09 -5.16
C ASP A 341 -2.66 -27.98 -4.38
N ALA A 342 -1.59 -27.39 -3.83
CA ALA A 342 -0.56 -28.08 -3.04
C ALA A 342 -1.15 -28.79 -1.81
N THR A 343 -0.80 -30.06 -1.66
CA THR A 343 -1.17 -30.87 -0.50
C THR A 343 0.04 -31.10 0.41
N ALA A 344 -0.20 -31.32 1.70
CA ALA A 344 0.88 -31.50 2.68
C ALA A 344 1.80 -32.69 2.35
N ASP A 345 1.35 -33.66 1.55
CA ASP A 345 2.14 -34.84 1.17
C ASP A 345 3.16 -34.54 0.04
N GLU A 346 2.97 -33.47 -0.75
CA GLU A 346 3.81 -33.14 -1.90
C GLU A 346 5.05 -32.30 -1.53
N GLU A 347 5.03 -31.52 -0.43
CA GLU A 347 6.18 -30.73 0.03
C GLU A 347 7.25 -31.56 0.76
N TYR A 348 6.90 -32.67 1.41
CA TYR A 348 7.89 -33.54 2.09
C TYR A 348 8.83 -34.26 1.11
N GLU A 349 8.46 -34.35 -0.16
CA GLU A 349 9.36 -34.90 -1.20
C GLU A 349 10.39 -33.86 -1.67
N GLU A 350 10.08 -32.56 -1.69
CA GLU A 350 11.03 -31.51 -2.10
C GLU A 350 12.08 -31.16 -1.03
N GLU A 351 11.76 -31.22 0.27
CA GLU A 351 12.76 -31.03 1.33
C GLU A 351 13.72 -32.23 1.50
N GLY A 352 13.35 -33.41 0.98
CA GLY A 352 14.17 -34.62 1.04
C GLY A 352 15.41 -34.59 0.13
N ASP A 353 15.34 -33.89 -1.00
CA ASP A 353 16.43 -33.87 -1.99
C ASP A 353 17.58 -32.93 -1.60
N TYR A 354 17.39 -31.99 -0.67
CA TYR A 354 18.46 -31.11 -0.19
C TYR A 354 19.34 -31.73 0.91
N GLN A 355 18.99 -32.92 1.43
CA GLN A 355 19.76 -33.59 2.48
C GLN A 355 20.60 -34.77 2.00
N GLU A 356 20.51 -35.19 0.73
CA GLU A 356 21.33 -36.31 0.20
C GLU A 356 22.60 -35.90 -0.56
N GLU A 357 22.87 -34.61 -0.80
CA GLU A 357 24.13 -34.14 -1.42
C GLU A 357 25.04 -33.36 -0.46
N SER A 358 25.48 -33.99 0.66
CA SER A 358 26.62 -33.48 1.44
C SER A 358 27.69 -34.51 1.79
#